data_AF-A0A529TYU0-F1
#
_entry.id   AF-A0A529TYU0-F1
#
_cell.length_a   1.000
_cell.length_b   1.000
_cell.length_c   1.000
_cell.angle_alpha   90.00
_cell.angle_beta   90.00
_cell.angle_gamma   90.00
#
_symmetry.space_group_name_H-M   'P 1'
#
loop_
_entity.id
_entity.type
_entity.pdbx_description
1 polymer ?
#
loop_
_entity_poly.entity_id
_entity_poly.type
_entity_poly.pdbx_seq_one_letter_code
_entity_poly.pdbx_strand_id
1 'polypeptide(L)' 'MSRLTIDMTDQQHQSLKALAALHGKTIKQYALERLFPGDTDADQAWQELKALLGTRINEGLAGNLSAKSIGEN' A
#
# COMPACT_ATOMS: atom_id res chain seq x y z
N MET A 1 13.75 14.41 17.54
CA MET A 1 14.31 13.05 17.32
C MET A 1 13.29 12.04 17.86
N SER A 2 12.49 11.45 16.96
CA SER A 2 11.36 10.60 17.35
C SER A 2 11.84 9.18 17.65
N ARG A 3 11.65 8.72 18.89
CA ARG A 3 11.95 7.35 19.32
C ARG A 3 10.64 6.56 19.42
N LEU A 4 10.52 5.47 18.68
CA LEU A 4 9.40 4.52 18.79
C LEU A 4 9.87 3.29 19.56
N THR A 5 9.20 2.97 20.66
CA THR A 5 9.43 1.74 21.43
C THR A 5 8.28 0.78 21.15
N ILE A 6 8.61 -0.45 20.76
CA ILE A 6 7.62 -1.50 20.44
C ILE A 6 7.87 -2.63 21.41
N ASP A 7 6.84 -3.01 22.17
CA ASP A 7 6.88 -4.21 22.99
C ASP A 7 6.62 -5.43 22.10
N MET A 8 7.53 -6.40 22.12
CA MET A 8 7.45 -7.62 21.32
C MET A 8 8.02 -8.78 22.12
N THR A 9 7.45 -9.96 21.93
CA THR A 9 8.00 -11.19 22.50
C THR A 9 9.34 -11.56 21.85
N ASP A 10 10.19 -12.30 22.56
CA ASP A 10 11.50 -12.74 22.06
C ASP A 10 11.39 -13.50 20.73
N GLN A 11 10.38 -14.37 20.60
CA GLN A 11 10.10 -15.10 19.37
C GLN A 11 9.76 -14.17 18.21
N GLN A 12 8.93 -13.14 18.45
CA GLN A 12 8.59 -12.17 17.42
C GLN A 12 9.80 -11.33 17.02
N HIS A 13 10.65 -10.95 17.96
CA HIS A 13 11.90 -10.25 17.66
C HIS A 13 12.86 -11.12 16.83
N GLN A 14 13.01 -12.40 17.15
CA GLN A 14 13.82 -13.34 16.35
C GLN A 14 13.28 -13.50 14.93
N SER A 15 11.98 -13.71 14.77
CA SER A 15 11.33 -13.79 13.46
C SER A 15 11.52 -12.49 12.66
N LEU A 16 11.32 -11.33 13.29
CA LEU A 16 11.50 -10.02 12.64
C LEU A 16 12.96 -9.80 12.23
N LYS A 17 13.92 -10.20 13.06
CA LYS A 17 15.36 -10.13 12.78
C LYS A 17 15.76 -11.03 11.62
N ALA A 18 15.24 -12.25 11.56
CA ALA A 18 15.49 -13.18 10.47
C ALA A 18 14.95 -12.65 9.13
N LEU A 19 13.74 -12.10 9.13
CA LEU A 19 13.13 -11.49 7.95
C LEU A 19 13.89 -10.25 7.48
N ALA A 20 14.33 -9.39 8.40
CA ALA A 20 15.15 -8.23 8.09
C ALA A 20 16.50 -8.65 7.47
N ALA A 21 17.16 -9.65 8.04
CA ALA A 21 18.40 -10.20 7.53
C ALA A 21 18.24 -10.83 6.13
N LEU A 22 17.12 -11.53 5.87
CA LEU A 22 16.80 -12.07 4.55
C LEU A 22 16.64 -10.97 3.50
N HIS A 23 16.04 -9.83 3.87
CA HIS A 23 15.96 -8.66 3.00
C HIS A 23 17.26 -7.84 2.92
N GLY A 24 18.32 -8.24 3.63
CA GLY A 24 19.59 -7.50 3.70
C GLY A 24 19.47 -6.14 4.41
N LYS A 25 18.39 -5.92 5.18
CA LYS A 25 18.08 -4.67 5.85
C LYS A 25 18.25 -4.80 7.36
N THR A 26 18.52 -3.67 8.03
CA THR A 26 18.53 -3.68 9.50
C THR A 26 17.11 -3.84 10.03
N ILE A 27 16.96 -4.44 11.22
CA ILE A 27 15.65 -4.63 11.86
C ILE A 27 14.88 -3.32 12.03
N LYS A 28 15.60 -2.20 12.22
CA LYS A 28 15.02 -0.85 12.33
C LYS A 28 14.39 -0.40 11.01
N GLN A 29 15.09 -0.56 9.90
CA GLN A 29 14.59 -0.20 8.57
C GLN A 29 13.42 -1.11 8.17
N TYR A 30 13.57 -2.42 8.39
CA TYR A 30 12.53 -3.39 8.07
C TYR A 30 11.25 -3.18 8.89
N ALA A 31 11.38 -2.90 10.19
CA ALA A 31 10.23 -2.58 11.04
C ALA A 31 9.57 -1.25 10.63
N LEU A 32 10.36 -0.24 10.29
CA LEU A 32 9.85 1.07 9.89
C LEU A 32 9.12 0.99 8.54
N GLU A 33 9.66 0.27 7.55
CA GLU A 33 8.98 0.01 6.28
C GLU A 33 7.76 -0.92 6.42
N ARG A 34 7.68 -1.73 7.48
CA ARG A 34 6.50 -2.59 7.73
C ARG A 34 5.37 -1.84 8.44
N LEU A 35 5.72 -0.95 9.38
CA LEU A 35 4.77 -0.14 10.15
C LEU A 35 4.31 1.10 9.39
N PHE A 36 5.20 1.62 8.55
CA PHE A 36 4.93 2.64 7.56
C PHE A 36 5.28 2.03 6.21
N PRO A 37 4.45 1.11 5.67
CA PRO A 37 4.59 0.67 4.29
C PRO A 37 4.66 1.94 3.48
N GLY A 38 5.83 2.17 2.88
CA GLY A 38 6.11 3.39 2.17
C GLY A 38 4.93 3.69 1.28
N ASP A 39 4.51 4.94 1.30
CA ASP A 39 3.49 5.56 0.47
C ASP A 39 3.59 5.16 -1.02
N THR A 40 4.65 4.47 -1.45
CA THR A 40 4.82 3.82 -2.74
C THR A 40 3.63 2.99 -3.20
N ASP A 41 3.03 2.16 -2.34
CA ASP A 41 1.89 1.32 -2.75
C ASP A 41 0.59 2.13 -2.82
N ALA A 42 0.45 3.10 -1.90
CA ALA A 42 -0.70 4.01 -1.86
C ALA A 42 -0.69 4.99 -3.04
N ASP A 43 0.46 5.59 -3.36
CA ASP A 43 0.62 6.51 -4.49
C ASP A 43 0.46 5.75 -5.80
N GLN A 44 1.04 4.55 -5.94
CA GLN A 44 0.85 3.72 -7.14
C GLN A 44 -0.62 3.28 -7.30
N ALA A 45 -1.29 2.84 -6.23
CA ALA A 45 -2.72 2.53 -6.26
C ALA A 45 -3.57 3.78 -6.57
N TRP A 46 -3.14 4.95 -6.10
CA TRP A 46 -3.79 6.22 -6.37
C TRP A 46 -3.62 6.69 -7.82
N GLN A 47 -2.43 6.52 -8.41
CA GLN A 47 -2.17 6.79 -9.82
C GLN A 47 -3.00 5.85 -10.72
N GLU A 48 -3.04 4.56 -10.41
CA GLU A 48 -3.85 3.56 -11.12
C GLU A 48 -5.34 3.91 -11.06
N LEU A 49 -5.83 4.32 -9.88
CA LEU A 49 -7.21 4.78 -9.71
C LEU A 49 -7.50 6.04 -10.53
N LYS A 50 -6.58 7.01 -10.52
CA LYS A 50 -6.71 8.26 -11.27
C LYS A 50 -6.68 8.01 -12.78
N ALA A 51 -5.86 7.08 -13.25
CA ALA A 51 -5.81 6.65 -14.64
C ALA A 51 -7.12 5.98 -15.06
N LEU A 52 -7.67 5.06 -14.25
CA LEU A 52 -8.97 4.44 -14.52
C LEU A 52 -10.11 5.46 -14.55
N LEU A 53 -10.14 6.41 -13.60
CA LEU A 53 -11.13 7.48 -13.55
C LEU A 53 -11.00 8.40 -14.77
N GLY A 54 -9.79 8.78 -15.16
CA GLY A 54 -9.53 9.58 -16.35
C GLY A 54 -10.01 8.90 -17.63
N THR A 55 -9.73 7.60 -17.77
CA THR A 55 -10.22 6.78 -18.88
C THR A 55 -11.75 6.76 -18.91
N ARG A 56 -12.41 6.50 -17.77
CA ARG A 56 -13.88 6.50 -17.70
C ARG A 56 -14.52 7.86 -17.97
N ILE A 57 -13.90 8.95 -17.51
CA ILE A 57 -14.39 10.31 -17.78
C ILE A 57 -14.30 10.59 -19.28
N ASN A 58 -13.20 10.18 -19.93
CA ASN A 58 -13.01 10.35 -21.36
C ASN A 58 -13.96 9.47 -22.17
N GLU A 59 -14.19 8.22 -21.76
CA GLU A 59 -15.18 7.31 -22.37
C GLU A 59 -16.62 7.83 -22.19
N GLY A 60 -16.95 8.39 -21.02
CA GLY A 60 -18.24 9.02 -20.76
C GLY A 60 -18.46 10.30 -21.57
N LEU A 61 -17.43 11.13 -21.72
CA LEU A 61 -17.45 12.32 -22.59
C LEU A 61 -17.51 11.95 -24.08
N ALA A 62 -16.91 10.83 -24.48
CA ALA A 62 -16.98 10.28 -25.83
C ALA A 62 -18.32 9.58 -26.13
N GLY A 63 -19.27 9.59 -25.19
CA GLY A 63 -20.63 9.07 -25.38
C GLY A 63 -20.77 7.57 -25.15
N ASN A 64 -19.74 6.89 -24.63
CA ASN A 64 -19.76 5.45 -24.35
C ASN A 64 -20.25 5.19 -22.91
N LEU A 65 -21.47 5.67 -22.60
CA LEU A 65 -22.11 5.42 -21.32
C LEU A 65 -22.64 3.98 -21.28
N SER A 66 -22.04 3.14 -20.43
CA SER A 66 -22.54 1.79 -20.20
C SER A 66 -23.97 1.86 -19.62
N ALA A 67 -24.93 1.21 -20.28
CA ALA A 67 -26.35 1.17 -19.87
C ALA A 67 -26.63 0.32 -18.60
N LYS A 68 -25.58 -0.12 -17.89
CA LYS A 68 -25.72 -0.86 -16.64
C LYS A 68 -25.71 0.12 -15.48
N SER A 69 -26.88 0.30 -14.87
CA SER A 69 -27.05 1.06 -13.64
C SER A 69 -26.35 0.36 -12.48
N ILE A 70 -25.58 1.09 -11.66
CA ILE A 70 -25.05 0.57 -10.39
C ILE A 70 -26.21 0.59 -9.40
N GLY A 71 -27.03 -0.45 -9.48
CA GLY A 71 -28.28 -0.53 -8.74
C GLY A 71 -28.99 -1.85 -9.01
N GLU A 72 -28.30 -2.98 -8.86
CA GLU A 72 -28.94 -4.28 -8.65
C GLU A 72 -28.22 -4.97 -7.49
N ASN A 73 -29.05 -5.38 -6.51
CA ASN A 73 -28.68 -5.89 -5.19
C ASN A 73 -27.83 -7.16 -5.25
#